data_AF-A0A645GPY3-F1
#
_entry.id   AF-A0A645GPY3-F1
#
_cell.length_a   1.000
_cell.length_b   1.000
_cell.length_c   1.000
_cell.angle_alpha   90.00
_cell.angle_beta   90.00
_cell.angle_gamma   90.00
#
_symmetry.space_group_name_H-M   'P 1'
#
loop_
_entity.id
_entity.type
_entity.pdbx_description
1 polymer ?
#
loop_
_entity_poly.entity_id
_entity_poly.type
_entity_poly.pdbx_seq_one_letter_code
_entity_poly.pdbx_strand_id
1 'polypeptide(L)' 'MNDLPLTIVLSWYEQKAVAVLLTLLSLGVKGIYLGPTLPAFVSPNVLDFLVKEFGVSPISTPAEDMKKMLG' A
#
# COMPACT_ATOMS: atom_id res chain seq x y z
N MET A 1 11.39 -4.98 10.36
CA MET A 1 10.16 -5.52 9.75
C MET A 1 10.23 -5.47 8.23
N ASN A 2 10.56 -4.31 7.65
CA ASN A 2 10.65 -4.15 6.19
C ASN A 2 11.80 -4.97 5.54
N ASP A 3 12.75 -5.48 6.31
CA ASP A 3 13.84 -6.36 5.82
C ASP A 3 13.42 -7.83 5.71
N LEU A 4 12.19 -8.18 6.11
CA LEU A 4 11.65 -9.52 5.91
C LEU A 4 11.36 -9.73 4.41
N PRO A 5 11.48 -10.96 3.89
CA PRO A 5 11.03 -11.31 2.55
C PRO A 5 9.50 -11.38 2.49
N LEU A 6 8.84 -10.27 2.77
CA LEU A 6 7.39 -10.13 2.91
C LEU A 6 6.93 -8.93 2.10
N THR A 7 5.97 -9.16 1.20
CA THR A 7 5.23 -8.11 0.52
C THR A 7 3.80 -8.07 1.04
N ILE A 8 3.28 -6.87 1.31
CA ILE A 8 1.88 -6.67 1.68
C ILE A 8 1.10 -6.12 0.49
N VAL A 9 0.14 -6.92 0.02
CA VAL A 9 -0.88 -6.50 -0.95
C VAL A 9 -2.20 -6.39 -0.20
N LEU A 10 -2.61 -5.16 0.12
CA LEU A 10 -3.80 -4.86 0.89
C LEU A 10 -4.98 -4.55 -0.03
N SER A 11 -5.92 -5.48 -0.11
CA SER A 11 -7.23 -5.23 -0.72
C SER A 11 -8.16 -4.60 0.30
N TRP A 12 -8.87 -3.54 -0.09
CA TRP A 12 -9.80 -2.83 0.80
C TRP A 12 -11.18 -2.64 0.16
N TYR A 13 -12.18 -2.39 1.00
CA TYR A 13 -13.54 -2.05 0.58
C TYR A 13 -14.22 -1.11 1.58
N GLU A 14 -14.07 -1.38 2.89
CA GLU A 14 -14.73 -0.65 3.97
C GLU A 14 -13.72 0.01 4.93
N GLN A 15 -14.24 0.65 5.98
CA GLN A 15 -13.48 1.59 6.82
C GLN A 15 -12.54 0.87 7.79
N LYS A 16 -12.82 -0.38 8.19
CA LYS A 16 -11.91 -1.17 9.01
C LYS A 16 -10.62 -1.49 8.26
N ALA A 17 -10.68 -1.73 6.95
CA ALA A 17 -9.46 -1.85 6.13
C ALA A 17 -8.61 -0.57 6.15
N VAL A 18 -9.23 0.62 6.25
CA VAL A 18 -8.51 1.89 6.46
C VAL A 18 -7.82 1.92 7.82
N ALA A 19 -8.48 1.45 8.88
CA ALA A 19 -7.86 1.34 10.20
C ALA A 19 -6.66 0.37 10.21
N VAL A 20 -6.75 -0.74 9.48
CA VAL A 20 -5.63 -1.67 9.29
C VAL A 20 -4.47 -0.97 8.54
N LEU A 21 -4.75 -0.27 7.45
CA LEU A 21 -3.75 0.51 6.73
C LEU A 21 -3.03 1.51 7.65
N LEU A 22 -3.78 2.32 8.40
CA LEU A 22 -3.21 3.31 9.32
C LEU A 22 -2.37 2.67 10.43
N THR A 23 -2.76 1.48 10.89
CA THR A 23 -1.99 0.71 11.87
C THR A 23 -0.68 0.21 11.28
N LEU A 24 -0.69 -0.31 10.05
CA LEU A 24 0.54 -0.73 9.36
C LEU A 24 1.48 0.47 9.17
N LEU A 25 0.94 1.62 8.73
CA LEU A 25 1.72 2.85 8.58
C LEU A 25 2.30 3.33 9.92
N SER A 26 1.53 3.29 11.02
CA SER A 26 2.03 3.71 12.35
C SER A 26 3.12 2.78 12.89
N LEU A 27 3.07 1.49 12.55
CA LEU A 27 4.12 0.51 12.85
C LEU A 27 5.36 0.65 11.94
N GLY A 28 5.36 1.60 11.00
CA GLY A 28 6.47 1.85 10.09
C GLY A 28 6.59 0.84 8.95
N VAL A 29 5.52 0.11 8.63
CA VAL A 29 5.47 -0.76 7.44
C VAL A 29 5.56 0.12 6.20
N LYS A 30 6.42 -0.27 5.26
CA LYS A 30 6.60 0.41 3.97
C LYS A 30 6.36 -0.56 2.80
N GLY A 31 6.18 -0.01 1.59
CA GLY A 31 6.05 -0.81 0.37
C GLY A 31 4.70 -1.52 0.23
N ILE A 32 3.63 -0.97 0.82
CA ILE A 32 2.29 -1.56 0.77
C ILE A 32 1.68 -1.32 -0.62
N TYR A 33 1.21 -2.39 -1.25
CA TYR A 33 0.40 -2.29 -2.46
C TYR A 33 -1.08 -2.19 -2.09
N LEU A 34 -1.78 -1.15 -2.54
CA LEU A 34 -3.16 -0.84 -2.16
C LEU A 34 -4.10 -0.91 -3.37
N GLY A 35 -5.21 -1.64 -3.24
CA GLY A 35 -6.19 -1.80 -4.32
C GLY A 35 -7.54 -2.37 -3.86
N PRO A 36 -8.51 -2.57 -4.77
CA PRO A 36 -8.37 -2.49 -6.23
C PRO A 36 -8.31 -1.07 -6.79
N THR A 37 -8.85 -0.09 -6.06
CA THR A 37 -8.75 1.33 -6.38
C THR A 37 -8.19 2.09 -5.18
N LEU A 38 -7.67 3.30 -5.39
CA LEU A 38 -7.33 4.16 -4.27
C LEU A 38 -8.62 4.70 -3.61
N PRO A 39 -8.64 4.86 -2.28
CA PRO A 39 -9.80 5.45 -1.62
C PRO A 39 -10.06 6.88 -2.11
N ALA A 40 -11.30 7.18 -2.44
CA ALA A 40 -11.70 8.48 -3.01
C ALA A 40 -11.41 9.68 -2.08
N PHE A 41 -11.27 9.43 -0.78
CA PHE A 41 -10.91 10.46 0.20
C PHE A 41 -9.40 10.78 0.24
N VAL A 42 -8.56 10.03 -0.48
CA VAL A 42 -7.12 10.31 -0.58
C VAL A 42 -6.91 11.34 -1.68
N SER A 43 -6.60 12.57 -1.28
CA SER A 43 -6.24 13.64 -2.22
C SER A 43 -4.86 13.39 -2.85
N PRO A 44 -4.55 14.03 -4.00
CA PRO A 44 -3.24 13.88 -4.64
C PRO A 44 -2.05 14.21 -3.72
N ASN A 45 -2.17 15.25 -2.89
CA ASN A 45 -1.09 15.64 -1.96
C ASN A 45 -0.88 14.59 -0.85
N VAL A 46 -1.97 13.99 -0.36
CA VAL A 46 -1.88 12.91 0.64
C VAL A 46 -1.28 11.66 -0.01
N LEU A 47 -1.69 11.32 -1.24
CA LEU A 47 -1.11 10.21 -1.97
C LEU A 47 0.40 10.38 -2.18
N ASP A 48 0.83 11.56 -2.62
CA ASP A 48 2.25 11.87 -2.84
C ASP A 48 3.07 11.71 -1.56
N PHE A 49 2.54 12.17 -0.42
CA PHE A 49 3.14 11.94 0.89
C PHE A 49 3.25 10.44 1.22
N LEU A 50 2.16 9.67 1.03
CA LEU A 50 2.16 8.22 1.30
C LEU A 50 3.14 7.46 0.42
N VAL A 51 3.29 7.86 -0.85
CA VAL A 51 4.29 7.31 -1.77
C VAL A 51 5.71 7.63 -1.30
N LYS A 52 6.00 8.90 -0.99
CA LYS A 52 7.35 9.35 -0.62
C LYS A 52 7.83 8.80 0.73
N GLU A 53 6.97 8.84 1.74
CA GLU A 53 7.35 8.47 3.10
C GLU A 53 7.24 6.96 3.37
N PHE A 54 6.21 6.32 2.81
CA PHE A 54 5.86 4.92 3.10
C PHE A 54 6.00 3.99 1.90
N GLY A 55 6.27 4.49 0.69
CA GLY A 55 6.38 3.64 -0.50
C GLY A 55 5.05 2.96 -0.86
N VAL A 56 3.91 3.58 -0.52
CA VAL A 56 2.59 3.04 -0.91
C VAL A 56 2.50 3.03 -2.43
N SER A 57 2.09 1.91 -3.02
CA SER A 57 1.88 1.78 -4.46
C SER A 57 0.44 1.35 -4.76
N PRO A 58 -0.24 1.93 -5.76
CA PRO A 58 -1.39 1.28 -6.36
C PRO A 58 -0.99 -0.09 -6.95
N ILE A 59 -1.92 -1.04 -6.97
CA ILE A 59 -1.74 -2.26 -7.76
C ILE A 59 -1.85 -1.98 -9.26
N SER A 60 -1.29 -2.86 -10.08
CA SER A 60 -1.35 -2.81 -11.54
C SER A 60 -1.93 -4.11 -12.10
N THR A 61 -1.28 -4.73 -13.10
CA THR A 61 -1.63 -6.08 -13.53
C THR A 61 -0.94 -7.12 -12.66
N PRO A 62 -1.55 -8.31 -12.46
CA PRO A 62 -0.92 -9.35 -11.65
C PRO A 62 0.51 -9.70 -12.10
N ALA A 63 0.77 -9.76 -13.41
CA ALA A 63 2.10 -10.09 -13.93
C ALA A 63 3.14 -9.01 -13.62
N GLU A 64 2.79 -7.74 -13.75
CA GLU A 64 3.69 -6.61 -13.45
C GLU A 64 3.96 -6.49 -11.95
N ASP A 65 2.93 -6.64 -11.12
CA ASP A 65 3.07 -6.58 -9.67
C ASP A 65 3.93 -7.74 -9.17
N MET A 66 3.68 -8.97 -9.63
CA MET A 66 4.51 -10.13 -9.28
C MET A 66 5.98 -9.94 -9.64
N LYS A 67 6.27 -9.34 -10.81
CA LYS A 67 7.64 -9.02 -11.22
C LYS A 67 8.30 -7.99 -10.31
N LYS A 68 7.56 -6.97 -9.83
CA LYS A 68 8.08 -5.96 -8.90
C LYS A 68 8.31 -6.52 -7.49
N MET A 69 7.48 -7.47 -7.05
CA MET A 69 7.51 -8.01 -5.68
C MET A 69 8.54 -9.11 -5.47
N LEU A 70 8.84 -9.90 -6.52
CA LEU A 70 9.75 -11.05 -6.46
C LEU A 70 11.12 -10.77 -7.10
N GLY A 71 11.32 -9.57 -7.64
CA GLY A 71 12.53 -9.14 -8.34
C GLY A 71 13.69 -8.81 -7.41
#